data_AF-A0A441X984-F1
#
_entry.id   AF-A0A441X984-F1
#
_cell.length_a   1.000
_cell.length_b   1.000
_cell.length_c   1.000
_cell.angle_alpha   90.00
_cell.angle_beta   90.00
_cell.angle_gamma   90.00
#
_symmetry.space_group_name_H-M   'P 1'
#
loop_
_entity.id
_entity.type
_entity.pdbx_description
1 polymer ?
#
loop_
_entity_poly.entity_id
_entity_poly.type
_entity_poly.pdbx_seq_one_letter_code
_entity_poly.pdbx_strand_id
1 'polypeptide(L)'
;FLSNNAGGILGGISTGQAIVARFAVKPTSSILTPRKSIDKDGNDVEIMTKGRHDPCVGIRAVPIGEAMVACAIADHYLRHRGQTGRGVGQ
;
A
#
# COMPACT_ATOMS: atom_id res chain seq x y z
N PHE A 1 22.68 0.77 15.09
CA PHE A 1 22.24 -0.60 14.76
C PHE A 1 23.26 -1.23 13.82
N LEU A 2 23.53 -2.55 13.96
CA LEU A 2 24.44 -3.27 13.06
C LEU A 2 23.72 -3.83 11.80
N SER A 3 22.39 -3.95 11.83
CA SER A 3 21.55 -4.37 10.70
C SER A 3 20.18 -3.67 10.75
N ASN A 4 19.35 -3.86 9.72
CA ASN A 4 18.02 -3.23 9.60
C ASN A 4 16.89 -4.25 9.41
N ASN A 5 16.90 -5.35 10.17
CA ASN A 5 15.90 -6.41 10.04
C ASN A 5 14.48 -5.97 10.45
N ALA A 6 14.38 -4.94 11.29
CA ALA A 6 13.11 -4.32 11.69
C ALA A 6 12.56 -3.34 10.64
N GLY A 7 13.27 -3.12 9.52
CA GLY A 7 12.81 -2.26 8.44
C GLY A 7 12.63 -0.80 8.84
N GLY A 8 13.50 -0.28 9.71
CA GLY A 8 13.52 1.12 10.14
C GLY A 8 12.49 1.48 11.21
N ILE A 9 11.65 0.55 11.64
CA ILE A 9 10.58 0.77 12.63
C ILE A 9 10.70 -0.27 13.74
N LEU A 10 10.92 0.19 14.98
CA LEU A 10 11.01 -0.68 16.16
C LEU A 10 10.03 -0.19 17.22
N GLY A 11 9.17 -1.09 17.73
CA GLY A 11 8.15 -0.72 18.71
C GLY A 11 7.16 0.35 18.21
N GLY A 12 6.96 0.46 16.88
CA GLY A 12 6.10 1.48 16.28
C GLY A 12 6.75 2.86 16.12
N ILE A 13 8.06 3.00 16.39
CA ILE A 13 8.79 4.27 16.30
C ILE A 13 9.92 4.13 15.29
N SER A 14 10.16 5.18 14.49
CA SER A 14 11.28 5.24 13.54
C SER A 14 12.62 5.17 14.26
N THR A 15 13.53 4.31 13.79
CA THR A 15 14.86 4.11 14.40
C THR A 15 15.97 5.01 13.80
N GLY A 16 15.63 5.81 12.79
CA GLY A 16 16.59 6.60 11.99
C GLY A 16 17.25 5.82 10.84
N GLN A 17 17.07 4.50 10.78
CA GLN A 17 17.44 3.70 9.61
C GLN A 17 16.41 3.86 8.49
N ALA A 18 16.76 3.41 7.28
CA ALA A 18 15.81 3.38 6.16
C ALA A 18 14.54 2.59 6.51
N ILE A 19 13.38 3.17 6.23
CA ILE A 19 12.10 2.47 6.35
C ILE A 19 11.96 1.51 5.16
N VAL A 20 11.73 0.23 5.45
CA VAL A 20 11.58 -0.82 4.43
C VAL A 20 10.19 -1.42 4.53
N ALA A 21 9.37 -1.19 3.51
CA ALA A 21 8.02 -1.73 3.39
C ALA A 21 7.91 -2.67 2.19
N ARG A 22 7.10 -3.73 2.34
CA ARG A 22 6.72 -4.66 1.28
C ARG A 22 5.22 -4.89 1.37
N PHE A 23 4.53 -4.89 0.23
CA PHE A 23 3.11 -5.17 0.17
C PHE A 23 2.82 -6.18 -0.93
N ALA A 24 1.80 -6.99 -0.73
CA ALA A 24 1.35 -7.99 -1.68
C ALA A 24 0.13 -7.46 -2.45
N VAL A 25 0.13 -7.68 -3.76
CA VAL A 25 -0.99 -7.31 -4.63
C VAL A 25 -1.57 -8.58 -5.21
N LYS A 26 -2.88 -8.79 -5.00
CA LYS A 26 -3.58 -9.90 -5.64
C LYS A 26 -3.66 -9.69 -7.17
N PRO A 27 -3.81 -10.76 -7.96
CA PRO A 27 -4.10 -10.62 -9.39
C PRO A 27 -5.37 -9.80 -9.69
N THR A 28 -5.42 -9.22 -10.88
CA THR A 28 -6.59 -8.48 -11.38
C THR A 28 -7.82 -9.40 -11.42
N SER A 29 -8.95 -8.94 -10.89
CA SER A 29 -10.19 -9.74 -10.84
C SER A 29 -10.87 -9.86 -12.21
N SER A 30 -10.79 -8.81 -13.03
CA SER A 30 -11.35 -8.79 -14.39
C SER A 30 -10.43 -9.54 -15.34
N ILE A 31 -10.85 -10.73 -15.76
CA ILE A 31 -10.12 -11.59 -16.67
C ILE A 31 -11.05 -12.06 -17.79
N LEU A 32 -10.48 -12.46 -18.91
CA LEU A 32 -11.23 -12.90 -20.10
C LEU A 32 -11.83 -14.30 -19.94
N THR A 33 -11.39 -15.07 -18.94
CA THR A 33 -11.92 -16.41 -18.67
C THR A 33 -13.25 -16.31 -17.94
N PRO A 34 -14.32 -16.97 -18.42
CA PRO A 34 -15.59 -17.04 -17.70
C PRO A 34 -15.43 -17.57 -16.27
N ARG A 35 -16.13 -16.95 -15.32
CA ARG A 35 -16.14 -17.35 -13.91
C ARG A 35 -17.56 -17.38 -13.38
N LYS A 36 -17.84 -18.37 -12.52
CA LYS A 36 -19.09 -18.43 -11.76
C LYS A 36 -19.11 -17.33 -10.70
N SER A 37 -20.25 -16.69 -10.53
CA SER A 37 -20.50 -15.66 -9.54
C SER A 37 -22.00 -15.61 -9.20
N ILE A 38 -22.40 -14.61 -8.41
CA ILE A 38 -23.80 -14.33 -8.08
C ILE A 38 -24.14 -12.89 -8.45
N ASP A 39 -25.38 -12.65 -8.89
CA ASP A 39 -25.88 -11.30 -9.08
C ASP A 39 -26.36 -10.67 -7.75
N LYS A 40 -26.85 -9.43 -7.83
CA LYS A 40 -27.37 -8.68 -6.68
C LYS A 40 -28.64 -9.29 -6.06
N ASP A 41 -29.37 -10.08 -6.84
CA ASP A 41 -30.64 -10.71 -6.46
C ASP A 41 -30.40 -12.15 -5.94
N GLY A 42 -29.13 -12.60 -5.95
CA GLY A 42 -28.68 -13.90 -5.44
C GLY A 42 -28.73 -15.04 -6.46
N ASN A 43 -28.99 -14.75 -7.73
CA ASN A 43 -29.03 -15.80 -8.76
C ASN A 43 -27.62 -16.13 -9.24
N ASP A 44 -27.38 -17.41 -9.54
CA ASP A 44 -26.14 -17.87 -10.16
C ASP A 44 -25.96 -17.24 -11.55
N VAL A 45 -24.77 -16.67 -11.78
CA VAL A 45 -24.41 -16.05 -13.06
C VAL A 45 -23.00 -16.45 -13.49
N GLU A 46 -22.77 -16.51 -14.79
CA GLU A 46 -21.42 -16.61 -15.36
C GLU A 46 -20.96 -15.22 -15.83
N ILE A 47 -19.87 -14.73 -15.25
CA ILE A 47 -19.31 -13.42 -15.57
C ILE A 47 -18.08 -13.60 -16.45
N MET A 48 -18.06 -12.86 -17.55
CA MET A 48 -16.88 -12.67 -18.39
C MET A 48 -16.73 -11.18 -18.70
N THR A 49 -15.68 -10.56 -18.17
CA THR A 49 -15.41 -9.14 -18.40
C THR A 49 -14.78 -8.96 -19.78
N LYS A 50 -15.50 -8.29 -20.69
CA LYS A 50 -15.01 -7.91 -22.02
C LYS A 50 -14.39 -6.52 -21.98
N GLY A 51 -13.25 -6.34 -22.65
CA GLY A 51 -12.56 -5.04 -22.76
C GLY A 51 -11.09 -5.12 -22.38
N ARG A 52 -10.40 -3.98 -22.39
CA ARG A 52 -8.99 -3.87 -21.99
C ARG A 52 -8.91 -3.74 -20.46
N HIS A 53 -8.37 -4.75 -19.81
CA HIS A 53 -8.07 -4.75 -18.38
C HIS A 53 -6.57 -4.86 -18.14
N ASP A 54 -6.10 -4.37 -16.99
CA ASP A 54 -4.70 -4.50 -16.63
C ASP A 54 -4.33 -5.98 -16.41
N PRO A 55 -3.36 -6.54 -17.17
CA PRO A 55 -2.89 -7.90 -16.93
C PRO A 55 -2.15 -8.01 -15.59
N CYS A 56 -1.62 -6.90 -15.08
CA CYS A 56 -0.98 -6.81 -13.77
C CYS A 56 -1.22 -5.42 -13.16
N VAL A 57 -2.10 -5.35 -12.16
CA VAL A 57 -2.29 -4.14 -11.34
C VAL A 57 -1.09 -3.81 -10.45
N GLY A 58 -0.20 -4.79 -10.21
CA GLY A 58 0.97 -4.64 -9.34
C GLY A 58 1.93 -3.55 -9.81
N ILE A 59 2.15 -3.41 -11.12
CA ILE A 59 3.04 -2.38 -11.69
C ILE A 59 2.54 -0.98 -11.33
N ARG A 60 1.22 -0.77 -11.45
CA ARG A 60 0.58 0.51 -11.10
C ARG A 60 0.50 0.73 -9.59
N ALA A 61 0.53 -0.34 -8.79
CA ALA A 61 0.46 -0.26 -7.34
C ALA A 61 1.77 0.23 -6.69
N VAL A 62 2.93 0.04 -7.34
CA VAL A 62 4.24 0.50 -6.82
C VAL A 62 4.27 1.99 -6.51
N PRO A 63 4.01 2.91 -7.47
CA PRO A 63 4.03 4.35 -7.19
C PRO A 63 2.94 4.77 -6.20
N ILE A 64 1.81 4.04 -6.14
CA ILE A 64 0.77 4.26 -5.13
C ILE A 64 1.33 3.92 -3.74
N GLY A 65 1.99 2.77 -3.58
CA GLY A 65 2.61 2.35 -2.32
C GLY A 65 3.65 3.36 -1.83
N GLU A 66 4.52 3.85 -2.72
CA GLU A 66 5.50 4.89 -2.42
C GLU A 66 4.84 6.18 -1.92
N ALA A 67 3.83 6.66 -2.65
CA ALA A 67 3.08 7.86 -2.27
C ALA A 67 2.38 7.69 -0.91
N MET A 68 1.76 6.54 -0.66
CA MET A 68 1.08 6.26 0.61
C MET A 68 2.06 6.22 1.79
N VAL A 69 3.25 5.64 1.61
CA VAL A 69 4.31 5.66 2.63
C VAL A 69 4.79 7.09 2.88
N ALA A 70 4.99 7.90 1.83
CA ALA A 70 5.38 9.30 1.97
C ALA A 70 4.33 10.13 2.72
N CYS A 71 3.04 9.95 2.40
CA CYS A 71 1.94 10.59 3.11
C CYS A 71 1.91 10.20 4.59
N ALA A 72 2.07 8.91 4.92
CA ALA A 72 2.09 8.44 6.30
C ALA A 72 3.27 9.04 7.09
N ILE A 73 4.47 9.07 6.49
CA ILE A 73 5.66 9.66 7.13
C ILE A 73 5.47 11.17 7.33
N ALA A 74 4.95 11.88 6.32
CA ALA A 74 4.68 13.32 6.43
C ALA A 74 3.70 13.64 7.55
N ASP A 75 2.63 12.85 7.70
CA ASP A 75 1.67 13.00 8.80
C ASP A 75 2.34 12.79 10.17
N HIS A 76 3.10 11.71 10.35
CA HIS A 76 3.84 11.47 11.60
C HIS A 76 4.84 12.59 11.92
N TYR A 77 5.54 13.10 10.90
CA TYR A 77 6.47 14.21 11.03
C TYR A 77 5.78 15.50 11.47
N LEU A 78 4.66 15.86 10.85
CA LEU A 78 3.89 17.05 11.19
C LEU A 78 3.30 16.94 12.59
N ARG A 79 2.78 15.77 12.98
CA ARG A 79 2.28 15.51 14.35
C ARG A 79 3.39 15.70 15.38
N HIS A 80 4.57 15.16 15.13
CA HIS A 80 5.72 15.34 16.02
C HIS A 80 6.08 16.81 16.15
N ARG A 81 6.20 17.54 15.03
CA ARG A 81 6.48 18.99 15.04
C ARG A 81 5.39 19.82 15.71
N GLY A 82 4.13 19.44 15.58
CA GLY A 82 3.01 20.11 16.26
C GLY A 82 3.09 19.96 17.79
N GLN A 83 3.65 18.85 18.28
CA GLN A 83 3.81 18.59 19.71
C GLN A 83 5.10 19.21 20.29
N THR A 84 6.21 19.15 19.56
CA THR A 84 7.54 19.53 20.07
C THR A 84 8.07 20.85 19.52
N GLY A 85 7.39 21.47 18.57
CA GLY A 85 7.85 22.67 17.86
C GLY A 85 8.96 22.38 16.85
N ARG A 86 9.67 23.43 16.41
CA ARG A 86 10.96 23.23 15.74
C ARG A 86 11.98 22.91 16.82
N GLY A 87 12.57 21.72 16.78
CA GLY A 87 13.69 21.38 17.67
C GLY A 87 14.75 22.48 17.61
N VAL A 88 15.18 22.97 18.77
CA VAL A 88 16.23 23.98 18.88
C VAL A 88 17.49 23.44 18.19
N GLY A 89 17.85 23.99 17.02
CA GLY A 89 19.09 23.63 16.31
C GLY A 89 18.96 23.15 14.85
N GLN A 90 17.83 23.39 14.16
CA GLN A 90 17.79 23.37 12.69
C GLN A 90 17.36 24.72 12.12
#